data_AF-A0A936Z6H8-F1
#
_entry.id   AF-A0A936Z6H8-F1
#
_cell.length_a   1.000
_cell.length_b   1.000
_cell.length_c   1.000
_cell.angle_alpha   90.00
_cell.angle_beta   90.00
_cell.angle_gamma   90.00
#
_symmetry.space_group_name_H-M   'P 1'
#
loop_
_entity.id
_entity.type
_entity.pdbx_description
1 polymer ?
#
loop_
_entity_poly.entity_id
_entity_poly.type
_entity_poly.pdbx_seq_one_letter_code
_entity_poly.pdbx_strand_id
1 'polypeptide(L)'
;MLIPEFLAKLAALKAKTQIPANMPVHIVDAVGLSEERLGYPRFPQELTARREWIAENCYGAVEIEPIRDAQMRLVGRRFIFANLNDATYYKLRWSGEVR
;
A
#
# COMPACT_ATOMS: atom_id res chain seq x y z
N MET A 1 -24.87 3.08 -0.25
CA MET A 1 -24.75 4.46 0.26
C MET A 1 -23.37 4.55 0.92
N LEU A 2 -22.40 5.26 0.33
CA LEU A 2 -21.06 5.37 0.91
C LEU A 2 -21.10 6.40 2.04
N ILE A 3 -20.65 5.99 3.22
CA ILE A 3 -20.65 6.80 4.45
C ILE A 3 -19.66 7.97 4.26
N PRO A 4 -19.98 9.21 4.71
CA PRO A 4 -19.12 10.40 4.51
C PRO A 4 -17.65 10.21 4.91
N GLU A 5 -17.40 9.44 5.98
CA GLU A 5 -16.05 9.09 6.44
C GLU A 5 -15.25 8.29 5.41
N PHE A 6 -15.91 7.37 4.69
CA PHE A 6 -15.26 6.58 3.64
C PHE A 6 -14.82 7.45 2.46
N LEU A 7 -15.64 8.44 2.09
CA LEU A 7 -15.29 9.39 1.05
C LEU A 7 -14.14 10.31 1.47
N ALA A 8 -14.10 10.72 2.74
CA ALA A 8 -12.98 11.51 3.30
C ALA A 8 -11.66 10.72 3.30
N LYS A 9 -11.69 9.43 3.68
CA LYS A 9 -10.52 8.54 3.62
C LYS A 9 -10.02 8.35 2.18
N LEU A 10 -10.93 8.16 1.22
CA LEU A 10 -10.57 8.05 -0.20
C LEU A 10 -9.94 9.34 -0.75
N ALA A 11 -10.43 10.51 -0.33
CA ALA A 11 -9.86 11.79 -0.73
C ALA A 11 -8.46 12.01 -0.14
N ALA A 12 -8.25 11.66 1.14
CA ALA A 12 -6.95 11.72 1.79
C ALA A 12 -5.92 10.79 1.11
N LEU A 13 -6.36 9.61 0.67
CA LEU A 13 -5.51 8.68 -0.09
C LEU A 13 -5.09 9.29 -1.44
N LYS A 14 -6.03 9.90 -2.18
CA LYS A 14 -5.75 10.57 -3.47
C LYS A 14 -4.82 11.78 -3.34
N ALA A 15 -4.84 12.49 -2.21
CA ALA A 15 -3.95 13.63 -1.99
C ALA A 15 -2.48 13.21 -1.79
N LYS A 16 -2.23 11.95 -1.42
CA LYS A 16 -0.90 11.43 -1.08
C LYS A 16 -0.28 10.58 -2.20
N THR A 17 -0.86 10.49 -3.39
CA THR A 17 -0.42 9.50 -4.40
C THR A 17 0.66 9.93 -5.38
N GLN A 18 1.28 11.11 -5.23
CA GLN A 18 2.33 11.53 -6.15
C GLN A 18 3.60 11.94 -5.41
N ILE A 19 4.68 11.20 -5.67
CA ILE A 19 6.02 11.52 -5.20
C ILE A 19 6.77 12.25 -6.33
N PRO A 20 7.44 13.39 -6.06
CA PRO A 20 8.26 14.05 -7.06
C PRO A 20 9.41 13.16 -7.56
N ALA A 21 9.63 13.12 -8.87
CA ALA A 21 10.57 12.19 -9.52
C ALA A 21 12.03 12.26 -9.00
N ASN A 22 12.45 13.40 -8.44
CA ASN A 22 13.82 13.62 -7.96
C ASN A 22 13.95 13.51 -6.42
N MET A 23 12.90 13.06 -5.73
CA MET A 23 12.93 12.88 -4.28
C MET A 23 13.44 11.47 -3.93
N PRO A 24 14.30 11.31 -2.91
CA PRO A 24 14.62 9.98 -2.41
C PRO A 24 13.35 9.26 -1.92
N VAL A 25 13.24 7.98 -2.24
CA VAL A 25 12.08 7.14 -1.88
C VAL A 25 12.49 5.93 -1.06
N HIS A 26 11.54 5.41 -0.31
CA HIS A 26 11.70 4.23 0.53
C HIS A 26 10.70 3.15 0.11
N ILE A 27 11.21 1.98 -0.26
CA ILE A 27 10.43 0.92 -0.89
C ILE A 27 10.17 -0.21 0.12
N VAL A 28 8.92 -0.64 0.20
CA VAL A 28 8.51 -1.84 0.94
C VAL A 28 7.73 -2.76 0.01
N ASP A 29 8.33 -3.90 -0.32
CA ASP A 29 7.71 -4.91 -1.17
C ASP A 29 6.88 -5.90 -0.33
N ALA A 30 5.58 -5.98 -0.63
CA ALA A 30 4.65 -6.94 -0.07
C ALA A 30 4.42 -8.07 -1.09
N VAL A 31 5.40 -8.96 -1.20
CA VAL A 31 5.29 -10.19 -2.00
C VAL A 31 4.19 -11.07 -1.40
N GLY A 32 3.35 -11.65 -2.25
CA GLY A 32 2.18 -12.43 -1.83
C GLY A 32 0.92 -11.60 -1.58
N LEU A 33 0.99 -10.25 -1.62
CA LEU A 33 -0.21 -9.41 -1.60
C LEU A 33 -0.89 -9.38 -2.99
N SER A 34 -1.42 -10.52 -3.41
CA SER A 34 -2.16 -10.69 -4.65
C SER A 34 -3.39 -11.58 -4.46
N GLU A 35 -4.37 -11.43 -5.34
CA GLU A 35 -5.58 -12.25 -5.32
C GLU A 35 -5.27 -13.72 -5.59
N GLU A 36 -4.31 -14.02 -6.47
CA GLU A 36 -3.87 -15.39 -6.76
C GLU A 36 -3.31 -16.08 -5.52
N ARG A 37 -2.62 -15.34 -4.63
CA ARG A 37 -2.03 -15.91 -3.42
C ARG A 37 -3.02 -16.01 -2.26
N LEU A 38 -3.84 -14.98 -2.04
CA LEU A 38 -4.68 -14.87 -0.85
C LEU A 38 -6.13 -15.28 -1.07
N GLY A 39 -6.58 -15.26 -2.33
CA GLY A 39 -7.97 -15.47 -2.71
C GLY A 39 -8.93 -14.38 -2.22
N TYR A 40 -10.20 -14.56 -2.57
CA TYR A 40 -11.31 -13.77 -2.04
C TYR A 40 -11.84 -14.38 -0.73
N PRO A 41 -12.20 -13.57 0.29
CA PRO A 41 -12.16 -12.11 0.35
C PRO A 41 -10.86 -11.55 0.96
N ARG A 42 -9.85 -12.38 1.23
CA ARG A 42 -8.66 -11.95 1.98
C ARG A 42 -7.86 -10.87 1.27
N PHE A 43 -7.65 -10.99 -0.04
CA PHE A 43 -6.91 -9.99 -0.80
C PHE A 43 -7.49 -8.56 -0.67
N PRO A 44 -8.78 -8.31 -0.97
CA PRO A 44 -9.32 -6.96 -0.84
C PRO A 44 -9.32 -6.45 0.61
N GLN A 45 -9.48 -7.33 1.60
CA GLN A 45 -9.39 -6.95 3.02
C GLN A 45 -7.97 -6.50 3.39
N GLU A 46 -6.96 -7.30 3.05
CA GLU A 46 -5.55 -7.00 3.32
C GLU A 46 -5.08 -5.71 2.61
N LEU A 47 -5.51 -5.51 1.36
CA LEU A 47 -5.19 -4.31 0.59
C LEU A 47 -5.89 -3.07 1.16
N THR A 48 -7.15 -3.19 1.58
CA THR A 48 -7.91 -2.10 2.19
C THR A 48 -7.32 -1.70 3.53
N ALA A 49 -7.03 -2.66 4.42
CA ALA A 49 -6.42 -2.39 5.72
C ALA A 49 -5.09 -1.65 5.60
N ARG A 50 -4.25 -2.02 4.62
CA ARG A 50 -2.99 -1.30 4.33
C ARG A 50 -3.22 0.12 3.86
N ARG A 51 -4.18 0.35 2.95
CA ARG A 51 -4.51 1.69 2.43
C ARG A 51 -5.09 2.60 3.52
N GLU A 52 -5.96 2.07 4.36
CA GLU A 52 -6.52 2.81 5.49
C GLU A 52 -5.43 3.18 6.49
N TRP A 53 -4.57 2.23 6.84
CA TRP A 53 -3.42 2.50 7.71
C TRP A 53 -2.51 3.59 7.13
N ILE A 54 -2.21 3.54 5.83
CA ILE A 54 -1.42 4.57 5.15
C ILE A 54 -2.11 5.94 5.22
N ALA A 55 -3.41 5.99 4.97
CA ALA A 55 -4.16 7.25 5.01
C ALA A 55 -4.11 7.89 6.40
N GLU A 56 -4.21 7.07 7.45
CA GLU A 56 -4.27 7.49 8.86
C GLU A 56 -2.90 7.81 9.47
N ASN A 57 -1.84 7.09 9.07
CA ASN A 57 -0.56 7.12 9.78
C ASN A 57 0.60 7.73 8.99
N CYS A 58 0.53 7.74 7.65
CA CYS A 58 1.62 8.30 6.84
C CYS A 58 1.45 9.80 6.67
N TYR A 59 2.52 10.55 6.84
CA TYR A 59 2.53 12.00 6.61
C TYR A 59 2.84 12.32 5.14
N GLY A 60 3.73 11.53 4.53
CA GLY A 60 4.21 11.72 3.17
C GLY A 60 3.31 11.11 2.10
N ALA A 61 3.67 11.41 0.85
CA ALA A 61 3.08 10.74 -0.30
C ALA A 61 3.49 9.25 -0.33
N VAL A 62 2.55 8.39 -0.74
CA VAL A 62 2.71 6.96 -0.90
C VAL A 62 2.12 6.50 -2.23
N GLU A 63 2.95 5.86 -3.05
CA GLU A 63 2.54 5.22 -4.30
C GLU A 63 2.46 3.70 -4.10
N ILE A 64 1.55 3.05 -4.84
CA ILE A 64 1.35 1.59 -4.77
C ILE A 64 1.43 1.02 -6.18
N GLU A 65 2.44 0.22 -6.44
CA GLU A 65 2.69 -0.41 -7.74
C GLU A 65 2.43 -1.93 -7.71
N PRO A 66 2.00 -2.54 -8.82
CA PRO A 66 1.99 -3.99 -8.96
C PRO A 66 3.41 -4.56 -9.01
N ILE A 67 3.68 -5.64 -8.29
CA ILE A 67 4.88 -6.46 -8.51
C ILE A 67 4.51 -7.61 -9.43
N ARG A 68 5.26 -7.77 -10.53
CA ARG A 68 5.07 -8.85 -11.50
C ARG A 68 6.29 -9.76 -11.56
N ASP A 69 6.06 -11.05 -11.78
CA ASP A 69 7.13 -12.01 -12.04
C ASP A 69 7.59 -11.99 -13.51
N ALA A 70 8.52 -12.87 -13.87
CA ALA A 70 9.06 -12.98 -15.23
C ALA A 70 7.99 -13.35 -16.28
N GLN A 71 6.88 -13.94 -15.84
CA GLN A 71 5.73 -14.32 -16.68
C GLN A 71 4.63 -13.24 -16.67
N MET A 72 4.94 -12.04 -16.16
CA MET A 72 4.01 -10.90 -16.04
C MET A 72 2.81 -11.14 -15.10
N ARG A 73 2.83 -12.19 -14.27
CA ARG A 73 1.78 -12.49 -13.29
C ARG A 73 1.89 -11.58 -12.09
N LEU A 74 0.76 -11.16 -11.51
CA LEU A 74 0.73 -10.27 -10.35
C LEU A 74 1.05 -11.05 -9.07
N VAL A 75 2.25 -10.87 -8.53
CA VAL A 75 2.75 -11.62 -7.37
C VAL A 75 2.79 -10.80 -6.07
N GLY A 76 2.45 -9.51 -6.13
CA GLY A 76 2.42 -8.68 -4.92
C GLY A 76 2.18 -7.20 -5.22
N ARG A 77 2.47 -6.38 -4.21
CA ARG A 77 2.42 -4.91 -4.29
C ARG A 77 3.68 -4.29 -3.73
N ARG A 78 4.14 -3.23 -4.38
CA ARG A 78 5.24 -2.39 -3.93
C ARG A 78 4.65 -1.11 -3.37
N PHE A 79 4.98 -0.78 -2.12
CA PHE A 79 4.61 0.47 -1.48
C PHE A 79 5.84 1.38 -1.48
N ILE A 80 5.71 2.55 -2.10
CA ILE A 80 6.79 3.52 -2.28
C ILE A 80 6.45 4.74 -1.42
N PHE A 81 7.27 5.05 -0.44
CA PHE A 81 7.04 6.13 0.51
C PHE A 81 8.03 7.27 0.27
N ALA A 82 7.54 8.51 0.32
CA ALA A 82 8.39 9.72 0.30
C ALA A 82 9.14 9.95 1.62
N ASN A 83 8.76 9.26 2.71
CA ASN A 83 9.31 9.45 4.05
C ASN A 83 9.82 8.12 4.63
N LEU A 84 11.04 8.13 5.19
CA LEU A 84 11.67 6.97 5.80
C LEU A 84 10.90 6.42 7.02
N ASN A 85 10.38 7.31 7.87
CA ASN A 85 9.66 6.92 9.08
C ASN A 85 8.35 6.21 8.71
N ASP A 86 7.62 6.73 7.71
CA ASP A 86 6.39 6.10 7.21
C ASP A 86 6.67 4.68 6.71
N ALA A 87 7.71 4.49 5.89
CA ALA A 87 8.12 3.17 5.42
C ALA A 87 8.55 2.24 6.56
N THR A 88 9.26 2.78 7.56
CA THR A 88 9.74 2.01 8.71
C THR A 88 8.58 1.52 9.57
N TYR A 89 7.63 2.40 9.92
CA TYR A 89 6.45 2.02 10.69
C TYR A 89 5.54 1.07 9.92
N TYR A 90 5.38 1.29 8.61
CA TYR A 90 4.63 0.38 7.75
C TYR A 90 5.26 -1.02 7.77
N LYS A 91 6.59 -1.10 7.60
CA LYS A 91 7.33 -2.35 7.61
C LYS A 91 7.21 -3.04 8.96
N LEU A 92 7.33 -2.33 10.08
CA LEU A 92 7.15 -2.90 11.42
C LEU A 92 5.73 -3.44 11.65
N ARG A 93 4.71 -2.75 11.13
CA ARG A 93 3.31 -3.17 11.28
C ARG A 93 3.00 -4.46 10.51
N TRP A 94 3.67 -4.67 9.38
CA TRP A 94 3.41 -5.77 8.43
C TRP A 94 4.62 -6.70 8.20
N SER A 95 5.62 -6.71 9.09
CA SER A 95 6.82 -7.55 8.96
C SER A 95 6.56 -9.04 9.16
N GLY A 96 5.36 -9.42 9.59
CA GLY A 96 4.89 -10.80 9.48
C GLY A 96 4.41 -11.04 8.05
N GLU A 97 5.01 -12.00 7.35
CA GLU A 97 4.62 -12.44 6.00
C GLU A 97 3.10 -12.46 5.83
N VAL A 98 2.64 -12.07 4.64
CA VAL A 98 1.23 -12.22 4.25
C VAL A 98 0.94 -13.72 4.13
N ARG A 99 0.41 -14.34 5.20
CA ARG A 99 0.15 -15.78 5.29
C ARG A 99 -1.23 -16.18 4.77
#